data_AF-A0A960I4I8-F1
#
_entry.id   AF-A0A960I4I8-F1
#
_cell.length_a   1.000
_cell.length_b   1.000
_cell.length_c   1.000
_cell.angle_alpha   90.00
_cell.angle_beta   90.00
_cell.angle_gamma   90.00
#
_symmetry.space_group_name_H-M   'P 1'
#
loop_
_entity.id
_entity.type
_entity.pdbx_description
1 polymer ?
#
loop_
_entity_poly.entity_id
_entity_poly.type
_entity_poly.pdbx_seq_one_letter_code
_entity_poly.pdbx_strand_id
1 'polypeptide(L)'
;YAVSGNLQAVLDEYVHMLKDWRGFLSAGGTGIVTDLADTAFSALSLRTVSYFTDIPRAADGGITVDRQSMRGRFAIRFGDQAIEGEQRQQRAQQASHAFNSPFWPFVMTTTSIGQEGLDFHLYSHSVVHWNLPGNPVDLEQREGRVHRYKGHAIRKNVAATCAEAAFAATGDPWEAMFRHAVQTVREADEVEPYWVYSPSGAVARIERYVPMLPFSREVSKLERLLRDVATYRLSFGQPRQEELIRYLAGRASEDDLAVVAQRLRVDLSPADVD
;
A
#
# COMPACT_ATOMS: atom_id res chain seq x y z
N TYR A 1 -7.72 7.09 -27.72
CA TYR A 1 -7.91 6.88 -26.27
C TYR A 1 -7.47 5.47 -25.84
N ALA A 2 -7.93 4.40 -26.51
CA ALA A 2 -7.54 3.02 -26.15
C ALA A 2 -6.04 2.71 -26.39
N VAL A 3 -5.56 2.81 -27.65
CA VAL A 3 -4.15 2.52 -27.99
C VAL A 3 -3.21 3.65 -27.58
N SER A 4 -3.51 4.89 -27.96
CA SER A 4 -2.63 6.05 -27.67
C SER A 4 -2.68 6.53 -26.22
N GLY A 5 -3.61 6.03 -25.40
CA GLY A 5 -3.81 6.46 -24.01
C GLY A 5 -3.76 5.30 -23.00
N ASN A 6 -3.36 4.10 -23.44
CA ASN A 6 -3.19 2.91 -22.62
C ASN A 6 -4.42 2.49 -21.80
N LEU A 7 -5.63 2.94 -22.16
CA LEU A 7 -6.84 2.60 -21.39
C LEU A 7 -7.05 1.09 -21.34
N GLN A 8 -6.77 0.36 -22.43
CA GLN A 8 -6.89 -1.10 -22.43
C GLN A 8 -5.97 -1.73 -21.38
N ALA A 9 -4.68 -1.38 -21.38
CA ALA A 9 -3.72 -1.89 -20.40
C ALA A 9 -4.13 -1.56 -18.95
N VAL A 10 -4.66 -0.36 -18.71
CA VAL A 10 -5.19 0.06 -17.40
C VAL A 10 -6.37 -0.81 -16.97
N LEU A 11 -7.32 -1.06 -17.87
CA LEU A 11 -8.49 -1.89 -17.58
C LEU A 11 -8.12 -3.37 -17.43
N ASP A 12 -7.18 -3.87 -18.22
CA ASP A 12 -6.68 -5.26 -18.13
C ASP A 12 -6.04 -5.49 -16.74
N GLU A 13 -5.21 -4.55 -16.26
CA GLU A 13 -4.67 -4.61 -14.89
C GLU A 13 -5.78 -4.53 -13.84
N TYR A 14 -6.70 -3.57 -13.99
CA TYR A 14 -7.73 -3.35 -12.99
C TYR A 14 -8.64 -4.56 -12.84
N VAL A 15 -9.12 -5.12 -13.95
CA VAL A 15 -9.97 -6.32 -13.94
C VAL A 15 -9.20 -7.54 -13.41
N HIS A 16 -7.92 -7.69 -13.74
CA HIS A 16 -7.08 -8.75 -13.16
C HIS A 16 -7.04 -8.63 -11.63
N MET A 17 -6.70 -7.45 -11.11
CA MET A 17 -6.57 -7.21 -9.68
C MET A 17 -7.89 -7.26 -8.91
N LEU A 18 -8.99 -6.84 -9.52
CA LEU A 18 -10.30 -6.90 -8.89
C LEU A 18 -10.73 -8.35 -8.62
N LYS A 19 -10.38 -9.32 -9.48
CA LYS A 19 -10.71 -10.74 -9.25
C LYS A 19 -10.13 -11.23 -7.92
N ASP A 20 -8.84 -11.01 -7.71
CA ASP A 20 -8.12 -11.42 -6.50
C ASP A 20 -8.60 -10.62 -5.29
N TRP A 21 -8.76 -9.30 -5.43
CA TRP A 21 -9.17 -8.43 -4.32
C TRP A 21 -10.59 -8.70 -3.82
N ARG A 22 -11.51 -9.08 -4.72
CA ARG A 22 -12.87 -9.51 -4.37
C ARG A 22 -12.93 -10.97 -3.89
N GLY A 23 -11.81 -11.71 -3.96
CA GLY A 23 -11.69 -13.08 -3.49
C GLY A 23 -12.27 -14.13 -4.45
N PHE A 24 -12.41 -13.80 -5.74
CA PHE A 24 -12.89 -14.74 -6.74
C PHE A 24 -11.76 -15.67 -7.20
N LEU A 25 -11.57 -16.78 -6.47
CA LEU A 25 -10.54 -17.79 -6.77
C LEU A 25 -10.86 -18.66 -8.00
N SER A 26 -12.13 -18.71 -8.44
CA SER A 26 -12.52 -19.39 -9.68
C SER A 26 -13.62 -18.64 -10.43
N ALA A 27 -13.42 -18.44 -11.73
CA ALA A 27 -14.34 -17.73 -12.60
C ALA A 27 -15.45 -18.67 -13.09
N GLY A 28 -16.59 -18.66 -12.42
CA GLY A 28 -17.73 -19.49 -12.80
C GLY A 28 -19.05 -18.90 -12.30
N GLY A 29 -19.50 -17.80 -12.88
CA GLY A 29 -20.83 -17.26 -12.59
C GLY A 29 -21.09 -15.89 -13.17
N THR A 30 -22.32 -15.65 -13.61
CA THR A 30 -22.80 -14.32 -14.05
C THR A 30 -22.68 -13.27 -12.94
N GLY A 31 -22.72 -13.68 -11.67
CA GLY A 31 -22.55 -12.79 -10.52
C GLY A 31 -21.16 -12.14 -10.40
N ILE A 32 -20.10 -12.79 -10.91
CA ILE A 32 -18.72 -12.24 -10.83
C ILE A 32 -18.61 -10.99 -11.70
N VAL A 33 -19.12 -11.05 -12.93
CA VAL A 33 -19.06 -9.92 -13.87
C VAL A 33 -19.84 -8.73 -13.31
N THR A 34 -21.02 -8.99 -12.74
CA THR A 34 -21.83 -7.94 -12.10
C THR A 34 -21.11 -7.32 -10.90
N ASP A 35 -20.52 -8.11 -10.01
CA ASP A 35 -19.80 -7.59 -8.84
C ASP A 35 -18.55 -6.77 -9.22
N LEU A 36 -17.80 -7.22 -10.24
CA LEU A 36 -16.68 -6.47 -10.80
C LEU A 36 -17.14 -5.14 -11.41
N ALA A 37 -18.24 -5.17 -12.16
CA ALA A 37 -18.81 -3.96 -12.78
C ALA A 37 -19.33 -2.98 -11.72
N ASP A 38 -20.01 -3.47 -10.68
CA ASP A 38 -20.51 -2.65 -9.56
C ASP A 38 -19.36 -2.04 -8.76
N THR A 39 -18.27 -2.81 -8.55
CA THR A 39 -17.06 -2.31 -7.88
C THR A 39 -16.39 -1.20 -8.70
N ALA A 40 -16.22 -1.41 -10.00
CA ALA A 40 -15.66 -0.41 -10.91
C ALA A 40 -16.55 0.84 -10.99
N PHE A 41 -17.86 0.66 -11.07
CA PHE A 41 -18.83 1.76 -11.08
C PHE A 41 -18.79 2.56 -9.78
N SER A 42 -18.70 1.88 -8.64
CA SER A 42 -18.58 2.49 -7.32
C SER A 42 -17.31 3.35 -7.21
N ALA A 43 -16.17 2.84 -7.69
CA ALA A 43 -14.91 3.58 -7.73
C ALA A 43 -15.00 4.86 -8.58
N LEU A 44 -15.62 4.76 -9.76
CA LEU A 44 -15.80 5.89 -10.70
C LEU A 44 -16.86 6.91 -10.27
N SER A 45 -17.82 6.49 -9.44
CA SER A 45 -18.96 7.31 -9.03
C SER A 45 -18.73 8.11 -7.74
N LEU A 46 -17.51 8.06 -7.19
CA LEU A 46 -17.17 8.81 -5.99
C LEU A 46 -17.40 10.30 -6.20
N ARG A 47 -18.36 10.87 -5.45
CA ARG A 47 -18.67 12.30 -5.52
C ARG A 47 -17.51 13.11 -4.97
N THR A 48 -17.20 14.22 -5.65
CA THR A 48 -16.15 15.16 -5.23
C THR A 48 -16.38 15.63 -3.80
N VAL A 49 -15.36 15.53 -2.96
CA VAL A 49 -15.42 16.01 -1.57
C VAL A 49 -15.29 17.52 -1.57
N SER A 50 -16.07 18.22 -0.75
CA SER A 50 -15.84 19.64 -0.49
C SER A 50 -15.08 19.78 0.81
N TYR A 51 -13.92 20.44 0.75
CA TYR A 51 -13.17 20.85 1.92
C TYR A 51 -13.51 22.29 2.27
N PHE A 52 -13.39 22.62 3.55
CA PHE A 52 -13.59 23.97 4.04
C PHE A 52 -12.30 24.44 4.70
N THR A 53 -11.92 25.68 4.41
CA THR A 53 -10.76 26.33 5.02
C THR A 53 -11.24 27.58 5.73
N ASP A 54 -10.85 27.68 6.98
CA ASP A 54 -11.09 28.84 7.83
C ASP A 54 -9.95 29.84 7.61
N ILE A 55 -10.28 31.01 7.08
CA ILE A 55 -9.37 32.10 6.73
C ILE A 55 -9.57 33.22 7.76
N PRO A 56 -8.68 33.35 8.76
CA PRO A 56 -8.76 34.42 9.72
C PRO A 56 -8.48 35.76 9.03
N ARG A 57 -9.35 36.75 9.26
CA ARG A 57 -9.22 38.13 8.79
C ARG A 57 -9.29 39.08 9.97
N ALA A 58 -8.32 39.97 10.07
CA ALA A 58 -8.38 41.07 11.02
C ALA A 58 -9.42 42.10 10.55
N ALA A 59 -10.33 42.49 11.44
CA ALA A 59 -11.30 43.55 11.22
C ALA A 59 -11.49 44.32 12.53
N ASP A 60 -11.52 45.66 12.45
CA ASP A 60 -11.65 46.66 13.52
C ASP A 60 -11.85 46.09 14.95
N GLY A 61 -10.74 45.80 15.62
CA GLY A 61 -10.70 45.37 17.03
C GLY A 61 -10.79 43.87 17.28
N GLY A 62 -10.83 43.01 16.26
CA GLY A 62 -10.90 41.55 16.43
C GLY A 62 -10.47 40.72 15.22
N ILE A 63 -10.57 39.39 15.39
CA ILE A 63 -10.36 38.40 14.32
C ILE A 63 -11.73 37.84 13.92
N THR A 64 -12.07 37.98 12.65
CA THR A 64 -13.20 37.30 12.01
C THR A 64 -12.69 36.08 11.25
N VAL A 65 -13.49 35.03 11.14
CA VAL A 65 -13.12 33.82 10.39
C VAL A 65 -14.03 33.70 9.18
N ASP A 66 -13.46 33.89 8.00
CA ASP A 66 -14.12 33.65 6.71
C ASP A 66 -13.96 32.17 6.34
N ARG A 67 -15.03 31.49 5.92
CA ARG A 67 -14.97 30.08 5.57
C ARG A 67 -15.12 29.92 4.06
N GLN A 68 -14.10 29.38 3.41
CA GLN A 68 -14.10 29.11 1.97
C GLN A 68 -14.19 27.62 1.68
N SER A 69 -15.00 27.26 0.69
CA SER A 69 -15.12 25.88 0.22
C SER A 69 -14.25 25.62 -1.01
N MET A 70 -13.58 24.47 -1.05
CA MET A 70 -12.83 24.00 -2.22
C MET A 70 -13.24 22.57 -2.56
N ARG A 71 -13.41 22.26 -3.85
CA ARG A 71 -13.69 20.90 -4.30
C ARG A 71 -12.39 20.10 -4.41
N GLY A 72 -12.28 19.03 -3.64
CA GLY A 72 -11.24 18.01 -3.74
C GLY A 72 -11.59 16.93 -4.76
N ARG A 73 -10.71 16.75 -5.75
CA ARG A 73 -10.74 15.60 -6.68
C ARG A 73 -9.46 14.77 -6.61
N PHE A 74 -8.34 15.41 -6.31
CA PHE A 74 -7.01 14.78 -6.26
C PHE A 74 -6.78 14.00 -4.97
N ALA A 75 -7.17 14.58 -3.84
CA ALA A 75 -6.96 14.02 -2.51
C ALA A 75 -8.29 13.82 -1.78
N ILE A 76 -8.42 12.70 -1.06
CA ILE A 76 -9.55 12.40 -0.18
C ILE A 76 -9.09 12.16 1.26
N ARG A 77 -9.91 12.58 2.24
CA ARG A 77 -9.77 12.13 3.63
C ARG A 77 -10.53 10.82 3.83
N PHE A 78 -9.84 9.81 4.34
CA PHE A 78 -10.45 8.58 4.79
C PHE A 78 -11.20 8.81 6.10
N GLY A 79 -12.51 8.56 6.09
CA GLY A 79 -13.40 8.81 7.22
C GLY A 79 -13.79 10.29 7.36
N ASP A 80 -15.09 10.53 7.50
CA ASP A 80 -15.65 11.84 7.79
C ASP A 80 -16.25 11.82 9.20
N GLN A 81 -15.70 12.60 10.12
CA GLN A 81 -16.19 12.67 11.50
C GLN A 81 -17.57 13.33 11.58
N ALA A 82 -17.94 14.16 10.59
CA ALA A 82 -19.23 14.84 10.54
C ALA A 82 -20.39 13.94 10.08
N ILE A 83 -20.09 12.77 9.52
CA ILE A 83 -21.09 11.78 9.09
C ILE A 83 -21.11 10.68 10.12
N GLU A 84 -22.28 10.27 10.60
CA GLU A 84 -22.44 9.21 11.60
C GLU A 84 -23.08 7.93 11.01
N GLY A 85 -23.00 6.84 11.76
CA GLY A 85 -23.65 5.57 11.44
C GLY A 85 -23.20 4.93 10.12
N GLU A 86 -24.14 4.25 9.46
CA GLU A 86 -23.89 3.47 8.23
C GLU A 86 -23.38 4.32 7.06
N GLN A 87 -23.80 5.59 6.98
CA GLN A 87 -23.34 6.50 5.92
C GLN A 87 -21.84 6.77 5.99
N ARG A 88 -21.26 6.80 7.21
CA ARG A 88 -19.81 6.92 7.40
C ARG A 88 -19.08 5.70 6.83
N GLN A 89 -19.61 4.51 7.10
CA GLN A 89 -19.02 3.25 6.66
C GLN A 89 -19.09 3.10 5.13
N GLN A 90 -20.25 3.39 4.54
CA GLN A 90 -20.43 3.37 3.08
C GLN A 90 -19.48 4.35 2.38
N ARG A 91 -19.33 5.58 2.89
CA ARG A 91 -18.42 6.57 2.33
C ARG A 91 -16.95 6.15 2.47
N ALA A 92 -16.58 5.54 3.59
CA ALA A 92 -15.23 5.01 3.78
C ALA A 92 -14.92 3.86 2.81
N GLN A 93 -15.88 2.95 2.59
CA GLN A 93 -15.77 1.88 1.60
C GLN A 93 -15.63 2.44 0.17
N GLN A 94 -16.47 3.40 -0.23
CA GLN A 94 -16.37 4.06 -1.53
C GLN A 94 -15.03 4.78 -1.72
N ALA A 95 -14.53 5.48 -0.70
CA ALA A 95 -13.22 6.13 -0.74
C ALA A 95 -12.08 5.10 -0.90
N SER A 96 -12.17 3.96 -0.20
CA SER A 96 -11.23 2.85 -0.36
C SER A 96 -11.28 2.25 -1.77
N HIS A 97 -12.47 2.02 -2.32
CA HIS A 97 -12.67 1.51 -3.69
C HIS A 97 -12.10 2.44 -4.74
N ALA A 98 -12.38 3.74 -4.62
CA ALA A 98 -11.85 4.73 -5.56
C ALA A 98 -10.32 4.83 -5.48
N PHE A 99 -9.74 4.86 -4.28
CA PHE A 99 -8.27 4.95 -4.13
C PHE A 99 -7.54 3.67 -4.58
N ASN A 100 -8.16 2.50 -4.40
CA ASN A 100 -7.66 1.23 -4.90
C ASN A 100 -8.05 0.98 -6.37
N SER A 101 -8.40 2.02 -7.11
CA SER A 101 -8.63 1.97 -8.55
C SER A 101 -7.55 2.78 -9.29
N PRO A 102 -7.38 2.61 -10.61
CA PRO A 102 -6.47 3.44 -11.39
C PRO A 102 -6.98 4.87 -11.62
N PHE A 103 -8.13 5.23 -11.02
CA PHE A 103 -8.80 6.51 -11.19
C PHE A 103 -8.66 7.39 -9.95
N TRP A 104 -9.15 8.63 -10.05
CA TRP A 104 -9.19 9.56 -8.93
C TRP A 104 -9.93 8.96 -7.72
N PRO A 105 -9.47 9.19 -6.48
CA PRO A 105 -8.37 10.08 -6.07
C PRO A 105 -7.00 9.39 -6.00
N PHE A 106 -5.93 10.17 -6.18
CA PHE A 106 -4.54 9.65 -6.14
C PHE A 106 -3.84 9.88 -4.80
N VAL A 107 -4.42 10.66 -3.90
CA VAL A 107 -3.94 10.81 -2.52
C VAL A 107 -5.07 10.51 -1.55
N MET A 108 -4.77 9.69 -0.56
CA MET A 108 -5.67 9.44 0.56
C MET A 108 -4.97 9.76 1.87
N THR A 109 -5.60 10.61 2.67
CA THR A 109 -5.12 10.96 4.00
C THR A 109 -5.93 10.23 5.04
N THR A 110 -5.26 9.63 6.01
CA THR A 110 -5.90 8.90 7.10
C THR A 110 -5.37 9.38 8.46
N THR A 111 -6.16 9.15 9.52
CA THR A 111 -5.70 9.25 10.91
C THR A 111 -5.66 7.86 11.57
N SER A 112 -5.01 7.77 12.73
CA SER A 112 -4.83 6.53 13.49
C SER A 112 -6.11 5.84 13.99
N ILE A 113 -7.29 6.48 13.85
CA ILE A 113 -8.55 6.00 14.41
C ILE A 113 -9.26 5.09 13.38
N GLY A 114 -9.47 3.82 13.72
CA GLY A 114 -10.32 2.87 12.97
C GLY A 114 -9.67 2.16 11.79
N GLN A 115 -8.33 2.12 11.79
CA GLN A 115 -7.47 1.64 10.70
C GLN A 115 -7.38 0.14 10.40
N GLU A 116 -7.68 -0.72 11.37
CA GLU A 116 -7.24 -2.11 11.29
C GLU A 116 -7.94 -2.85 10.14
N GLY A 117 -7.18 -3.61 9.35
CA GLY A 117 -7.71 -4.38 8.23
C GLY A 117 -8.01 -3.61 6.92
N LEU A 118 -7.54 -2.37 6.75
CA LEU A 118 -7.65 -1.67 5.47
C LEU A 118 -6.39 -1.75 4.62
N ASP A 119 -6.62 -2.07 3.35
CA ASP A 119 -5.60 -2.26 2.33
C ASP A 119 -5.69 -1.19 1.25
N PHE A 120 -4.53 -0.64 0.90
CA PHE A 120 -4.36 0.48 -0.04
C PHE A 120 -3.29 0.19 -1.10
N HIS A 121 -3.01 -1.09 -1.34
CA HIS A 121 -1.87 -1.57 -2.12
C HIS A 121 -2.15 -1.71 -3.61
N LEU A 122 -3.42 -1.63 -4.05
CA LEU A 122 -3.74 -1.88 -5.45
C LEU A 122 -3.06 -0.84 -6.33
N TYR A 123 -3.23 0.45 -6.08
CA TYR A 123 -2.59 1.50 -6.92
C TYR A 123 -1.70 2.46 -6.12
N SER A 124 -1.28 2.09 -4.91
CA SER A 124 -0.27 2.83 -4.14
C SER A 124 0.87 1.92 -3.66
N HIS A 125 2.07 2.49 -3.68
CA HIS A 125 3.28 1.93 -3.04
C HIS A 125 4.02 2.99 -2.24
N SER A 126 3.42 4.17 -2.05
CA SER A 126 4.06 5.32 -1.40
C SER A 126 3.26 5.73 -0.17
N VAL A 127 3.96 5.90 0.96
CA VAL A 127 3.37 6.30 2.24
C VAL A 127 4.04 7.57 2.72
N VAL A 128 3.23 8.59 3.02
CA VAL A 128 3.70 9.82 3.65
C VAL A 128 3.32 9.81 5.13
N HIS A 129 4.32 9.72 6.01
CA HIS A 129 4.09 9.83 7.44
C HIS A 129 4.13 11.30 7.85
N TRP A 130 2.96 11.92 7.96
CA TRP A 130 2.86 13.29 8.47
C TRP A 130 3.43 13.43 9.89
N ASN A 131 3.18 12.43 10.74
CA ASN A 131 3.77 12.29 12.06
C ASN A 131 4.36 10.89 12.24
N LEU A 132 5.57 10.79 12.79
CA LEU A 132 6.18 9.50 13.12
C LEU A 132 5.44 8.84 14.29
N PRO A 133 5.08 7.54 14.19
CA PRO A 133 4.50 6.81 15.30
C PRO A 133 5.48 6.71 16.48
N GLY A 134 4.94 6.35 17.64
CA GLY A 134 5.72 6.21 18.87
C GLY A 134 6.46 4.88 18.99
N ASN A 135 6.06 3.86 18.23
CA ASN A 135 6.61 2.51 18.28
C ASN A 135 6.81 1.93 16.86
N PRO A 136 7.74 0.96 16.68
CA PRO A 136 8.07 0.39 15.38
C PRO A 136 6.92 -0.42 14.76
N VAL A 137 6.09 -1.07 15.58
CA VAL A 137 4.96 -1.89 15.12
C VAL A 137 3.94 -1.02 14.37
N ASP A 138 3.61 0.14 14.91
CA ASP A 138 2.72 1.10 14.26
C ASP A 138 3.29 1.61 12.94
N LEU A 139 4.62 1.76 12.83
CA LEU A 139 5.25 2.15 11.57
C LEU A 139 5.07 1.05 10.52
N GLU A 140 5.39 -0.18 10.90
CA GLU A 140 5.27 -1.35 10.02
C GLU A 140 3.81 -1.63 9.61
N GLN A 141 2.86 -1.52 10.53
CA GLN A 141 1.43 -1.68 10.23
C GLN A 141 0.91 -0.58 9.29
N ARG A 142 1.41 0.66 9.42
CA ARG A 142 1.04 1.75 8.50
C ARG A 142 1.55 1.51 7.08
N GLU A 143 2.76 0.99 6.95
CA GLU A 143 3.36 0.68 5.65
C GLU A 143 2.83 -0.62 5.04
N GLY A 144 2.48 -1.60 5.88
CA GLY A 144 1.82 -2.84 5.48
C GLY A 144 0.51 -2.61 4.73
N ARG A 145 -0.09 -1.42 4.82
CA ARG A 145 -1.26 -1.05 4.02
C ARG A 145 -1.00 -1.01 2.52
N VAL A 146 0.22 -0.67 2.10
CA VAL A 146 0.62 -0.62 0.68
C VAL A 146 1.52 -1.79 0.29
N HIS A 147 2.01 -2.55 1.26
CA HIS A 147 2.87 -3.72 1.04
C HIS A 147 2.08 -5.01 1.27
N ARG A 148 1.40 -5.48 0.22
CA ARG A 148 0.56 -6.68 0.22
C ARG A 148 0.77 -7.49 -1.07
N TYR A 149 0.18 -8.69 -1.09
CA TYR A 149 0.10 -9.57 -2.25
C TYR A 149 -0.24 -8.81 -3.54
N LYS A 150 0.56 -9.04 -4.59
CA LYS A 150 0.51 -8.36 -5.89
C LYS A 150 0.39 -6.84 -5.78
N GLY A 151 1.02 -6.21 -4.78
CA GLY A 151 1.00 -4.76 -4.57
C GLY A 151 1.54 -3.95 -5.76
N HIS A 152 1.26 -2.65 -5.77
CA HIS A 152 1.55 -1.78 -6.91
C HIS A 152 3.03 -1.82 -7.35
N ALA A 153 3.98 -1.77 -6.41
CA ALA A 153 5.41 -1.82 -6.75
C ALA A 153 5.81 -3.15 -7.43
N ILE A 154 5.26 -4.27 -6.95
CA ILE A 154 5.49 -5.61 -7.51
C ILE A 154 5.01 -5.65 -8.96
N ARG A 155 3.78 -5.21 -9.20
CA ARG A 155 3.18 -5.21 -10.55
C ARG A 155 3.93 -4.31 -11.52
N LYS A 156 4.43 -3.16 -11.07
CA LYS A 156 5.30 -2.31 -11.89
C LYS A 156 6.59 -3.03 -12.29
N ASN A 157 7.21 -3.77 -11.37
CA ASN A 157 8.41 -4.53 -11.65
C ASN A 157 8.13 -5.72 -12.58
N VAL A 158 7.05 -6.49 -12.34
CA VAL A 158 6.60 -7.58 -13.21
C VAL A 158 6.31 -7.09 -14.62
N ALA A 159 5.57 -5.99 -14.77
CA ALA A 159 5.32 -5.41 -16.08
C ALA A 159 6.61 -4.96 -16.77
N ALA A 160 7.59 -4.44 -16.02
CA ALA A 160 8.87 -4.00 -16.59
C ALA A 160 9.75 -5.17 -17.08
N THR A 161 9.72 -6.33 -16.41
CA THR A 161 10.58 -7.47 -16.74
C THR A 161 9.89 -8.55 -17.58
N CYS A 162 8.56 -8.65 -17.51
CA CYS A 162 7.80 -9.75 -18.11
C CYS A 162 6.81 -9.29 -19.19
N ALA A 163 6.87 -8.05 -19.67
CA ALA A 163 5.92 -7.50 -20.67
C ALA A 163 5.75 -8.38 -21.92
N GLU A 164 6.81 -9.04 -22.40
CA GLU A 164 6.74 -9.92 -23.57
C GLU A 164 5.73 -11.06 -23.41
N ALA A 165 5.58 -11.58 -22.18
CA ALA A 165 4.59 -12.63 -21.89
C ALA A 165 3.15 -12.12 -22.03
N ALA A 166 2.89 -10.83 -21.78
CA ALA A 166 1.58 -10.23 -22.00
C ALA A 166 1.22 -10.17 -23.49
N PHE A 167 2.18 -9.85 -24.36
CA PHE A 167 1.94 -9.75 -25.81
C PHE A 167 1.74 -11.11 -26.48
N ALA A 168 2.35 -12.17 -25.92
CA ALA A 168 2.13 -13.54 -26.38
C ALA A 168 0.84 -14.18 -25.82
N ALA A 169 0.17 -13.52 -24.87
CA ALA A 169 -1.00 -14.09 -24.21
C ALA A 169 -2.24 -14.07 -25.11
N THR A 170 -2.99 -15.17 -25.11
CA THR A 170 -4.32 -15.27 -25.74
C THR A 170 -5.47 -15.03 -24.75
N GLY A 171 -5.16 -14.72 -23.49
CA GLY A 171 -6.10 -14.56 -22.38
C GLY A 171 -5.71 -13.39 -21.49
N ASP A 172 -5.82 -13.56 -20.17
CA ASP A 172 -5.44 -12.53 -19.20
C ASP A 172 -3.92 -12.25 -19.29
N PRO A 173 -3.51 -11.03 -19.72
CA PRO A 173 -2.10 -10.71 -19.92
C PRO A 173 -1.31 -10.67 -18.61
N TRP A 174 -1.94 -10.29 -17.50
CA TRP A 174 -1.29 -10.22 -16.19
C TRP A 174 -1.03 -11.61 -15.63
N GLU A 175 -1.97 -12.52 -15.81
CA GLU A 175 -1.78 -13.93 -15.48
C GLU A 175 -0.58 -14.53 -16.25
N ALA A 176 -0.41 -14.20 -17.53
CA ALA A 176 0.76 -14.63 -18.30
C ALA A 176 2.08 -14.04 -17.77
N MET A 177 2.09 -12.74 -17.43
CA MET A 177 3.28 -12.09 -16.86
C MET A 177 3.65 -12.67 -15.49
N PHE A 178 2.70 -12.89 -14.58
CA PHE A 178 2.97 -13.49 -13.28
C PHE A 178 3.47 -14.93 -13.40
N ARG A 179 2.89 -15.73 -14.29
CA ARG A 179 3.39 -17.09 -14.56
C ARG A 179 4.83 -17.07 -15.07
N HIS A 180 5.16 -16.13 -15.95
CA HIS A 180 6.52 -15.97 -16.44
C HIS A 180 7.49 -15.50 -15.34
N ALA A 181 7.04 -14.57 -14.47
CA ALA A 181 7.82 -14.12 -13.33
C ALA A 181 8.15 -15.28 -12.38
N VAL A 182 7.18 -16.14 -12.04
CA VAL A 182 7.39 -17.36 -11.23
C VAL A 182 8.44 -18.27 -11.84
N GLN A 183 8.43 -18.47 -13.16
CA GLN A 183 9.41 -19.31 -13.86
C GLN A 183 10.84 -18.74 -13.84
N THR A 184 10.99 -17.45 -13.54
CA THR A 184 12.29 -16.75 -13.52
C THR A 184 12.91 -16.74 -12.13
N VAL A 185 12.14 -17.00 -11.08
CA VAL A 185 12.63 -17.08 -9.70
C VAL A 185 13.46 -18.36 -9.53
N ARG A 186 14.62 -18.25 -8.85
CA ARG A 186 15.58 -19.35 -8.72
C ARG A 186 15.12 -20.45 -7.77
N GLU A 187 14.30 -20.09 -6.79
CA GLU A 187 13.72 -20.99 -5.79
C GLU A 187 12.20 -20.86 -5.88
N ALA A 188 11.50 -21.99 -5.86
CA ALA A 188 10.04 -22.00 -5.85
C ALA A 188 9.56 -21.61 -4.45
N ASP A 189 9.61 -20.33 -4.12
CA ASP A 189 8.93 -19.81 -2.94
C ASP A 189 7.55 -19.24 -3.33
N GLU A 190 6.56 -19.33 -2.45
CA GLU A 190 5.25 -18.70 -2.66
C GLU A 190 5.28 -17.18 -2.42
N VAL A 191 6.48 -16.63 -2.14
CA VAL A 191 6.72 -15.25 -1.74
C VAL A 191 7.11 -14.39 -2.94
N GLU A 192 7.99 -14.86 -3.81
CA GLU A 192 8.38 -14.21 -5.06
C GLU A 192 7.63 -14.86 -6.24
N PRO A 193 6.97 -14.08 -7.12
CA PRO A 193 6.96 -12.62 -7.23
C PRO A 193 5.85 -11.94 -6.43
N TYR A 194 4.99 -12.68 -5.72
CA TYR A 194 3.69 -12.15 -5.32
C TYR A 194 3.72 -11.20 -4.13
N TRP A 195 4.61 -11.39 -3.17
CA TRP A 195 4.78 -10.56 -1.98
C TRP A 195 6.02 -9.68 -2.05
N VAL A 196 7.06 -10.16 -2.72
CA VAL A 196 8.28 -9.41 -3.02
C VAL A 196 8.67 -9.73 -4.45
N TYR A 197 9.05 -8.71 -5.23
CA TYR A 197 9.64 -8.90 -6.55
C TYR A 197 10.59 -7.74 -6.85
N SER A 198 11.89 -8.00 -6.73
CA SER A 198 12.95 -7.00 -6.92
C SER A 198 14.07 -7.57 -7.79
N PRO A 199 13.79 -7.87 -9.07
CA PRO A 199 14.81 -8.31 -10.01
C PRO A 199 15.93 -7.27 -10.15
N SER A 200 17.09 -7.68 -10.67
CA SER A 200 18.20 -6.75 -10.91
C SER A 200 17.74 -5.60 -11.81
N GLY A 201 17.90 -4.36 -11.32
CA GLY A 201 17.40 -3.17 -12.01
C GLY A 201 15.94 -2.82 -11.75
N ALA A 202 15.29 -3.44 -10.76
CA ALA A 202 13.92 -3.10 -10.34
C ALA A 202 13.78 -1.59 -10.08
N VAL A 203 12.77 -0.99 -10.73
CA VAL A 203 12.53 0.46 -10.72
C VAL A 203 11.55 0.88 -9.64
N ALA A 204 10.63 0.00 -9.24
CA ALA A 204 9.62 0.29 -8.24
C ALA A 204 9.92 -0.41 -6.90
N ARG A 205 9.68 0.31 -5.81
CA ARG A 205 9.84 -0.16 -4.42
C ARG A 205 8.81 0.51 -3.54
N ILE A 206 8.53 -0.02 -2.36
CA ILE A 206 7.74 0.72 -1.37
C ILE A 206 8.49 1.98 -0.97
N GLU A 207 7.83 3.12 -1.06
CA GLU A 207 8.41 4.43 -0.78
C GLU A 207 7.88 4.97 0.54
N ARG A 208 8.80 5.37 1.41
CA ARG A 208 8.49 6.04 2.66
C ARG A 208 8.92 7.50 2.54
N TYR A 209 7.97 8.40 2.73
CA TYR A 209 8.20 9.83 2.81
C TYR A 209 7.92 10.32 4.23
N VAL A 210 8.86 11.07 4.78
CA VAL A 210 8.70 11.75 6.06
C VAL A 210 9.12 13.21 5.85
N PRO A 211 8.25 14.20 6.12
CA PRO A 211 8.61 15.61 5.99
C PRO A 211 9.58 15.97 7.11
N MET A 212 10.88 15.96 6.80
CA MET A 212 11.94 16.27 7.76
C MET A 212 12.23 17.77 7.75
N LEU A 213 11.71 18.49 8.73
CA LEU A 213 12.10 19.89 8.94
C LEU A 213 13.55 19.93 9.47
N PRO A 214 14.43 20.80 8.92
CA PRO A 214 15.80 20.94 9.41
C PRO A 214 15.85 21.20 10.92
N PHE A 215 16.79 20.56 11.61
CA PHE A 215 16.99 20.66 13.07
C PHE A 215 15.81 20.18 13.93
N SER A 216 14.86 19.45 13.35
CA SER A 216 13.78 18.82 14.10
C SER A 216 14.25 17.57 14.86
N ARG A 217 13.63 17.32 16.02
CA ARG A 217 13.76 16.05 16.75
C ARG A 217 13.30 14.83 15.94
N GLU A 218 12.50 15.06 14.89
CA GLU A 218 12.01 13.97 14.02
C GLU A 218 13.16 13.26 13.30
N VAL A 219 14.31 13.92 13.04
CA VAL A 219 15.51 13.30 12.42
C VAL A 219 16.03 12.14 13.27
N SER A 220 16.42 12.41 14.51
CA SER A 220 16.92 11.37 15.41
C SER A 220 15.85 10.36 15.80
N LYS A 221 14.56 10.77 15.82
CA LYS A 221 13.44 9.87 16.08
C LYS A 221 13.27 8.85 14.96
N LEU A 222 13.36 9.26 13.70
CA LEU A 222 13.25 8.37 12.55
C LEU A 222 14.37 7.32 12.55
N GLU A 223 15.62 7.75 12.75
CA GLU A 223 16.78 6.84 12.81
C GLU A 223 16.66 5.78 13.90
N ARG A 224 16.14 6.16 15.08
CA ARG A 224 15.86 5.20 16.15
C ARG A 224 14.74 4.25 15.76
N LEU A 225 13.64 4.80 15.25
CA LEU A 225 12.46 4.03 14.88
C LEU A 225 12.77 2.98 13.80
N LEU A 226 13.61 3.30 12.82
CA LEU A 226 14.03 2.36 11.77
C LEU A 226 14.88 1.21 12.33
N ARG A 227 15.79 1.49 13.26
CA ARG A 227 16.55 0.44 13.96
C ARG A 227 15.66 -0.45 14.81
N ASP A 228 14.66 0.15 15.45
CA ASP A 228 13.68 -0.59 16.25
C ASP A 228 12.80 -1.49 15.35
N VAL A 229 12.44 -1.04 14.14
CA VAL A 229 11.76 -1.88 13.13
C VAL A 229 12.63 -3.06 12.69
N ALA A 230 13.91 -2.82 12.39
CA ALA A 230 14.83 -3.90 12.01
C ALA A 230 14.94 -4.94 13.14
N THR A 231 15.08 -4.49 14.38
CA THR A 231 15.12 -5.35 15.57
C THR A 231 13.82 -6.14 15.75
N TYR A 232 12.66 -5.47 15.57
CA TYR A 232 11.36 -6.11 15.63
C TYR A 232 11.22 -7.22 14.58
N ARG A 233 11.62 -6.97 13.33
CA ARG A 233 11.60 -7.98 12.26
C ARG A 233 12.45 -9.21 12.56
N LEU A 234 13.63 -9.02 13.15
CA LEU A 234 14.50 -10.13 13.56
C LEU A 234 13.91 -11.00 14.66
N SER A 235 13.15 -10.36 15.55
CA SER A 235 12.51 -11.06 16.66
C SER A 235 11.22 -11.78 16.24
N PHE A 236 10.73 -11.53 15.03
CA PHE A 236 9.47 -12.09 14.54
C PHE A 236 9.61 -13.61 14.40
N GLY A 237 8.65 -14.36 14.96
CA GLY A 237 8.69 -15.83 14.99
C GLY A 237 9.64 -16.43 16.04
N GLN A 238 10.35 -15.62 16.83
CA GLN A 238 11.26 -16.11 17.87
C GLN A 238 10.55 -16.31 19.23
N PRO A 239 10.93 -17.33 20.01
CA PRO A 239 10.45 -17.47 21.38
C PRO A 239 10.92 -16.27 22.24
N ARG A 240 10.02 -15.75 23.09
CA ARG A 240 10.28 -14.58 23.97
C ARG A 240 10.72 -13.31 23.20
N GLN A 241 9.97 -12.99 22.15
CA GLN A 241 10.16 -11.84 21.27
C GLN A 241 10.54 -10.54 22.02
N GLU A 242 9.84 -10.18 23.10
CA GLU A 242 10.13 -8.97 23.87
C GLU A 242 11.53 -8.96 24.51
N GLU A 243 12.01 -10.11 25.00
CA GLU A 243 13.34 -10.24 25.61
C GLU A 243 14.43 -10.09 24.55
N LEU A 244 14.22 -10.68 23.36
CA LEU A 244 15.15 -10.58 22.24
C LEU A 244 15.23 -9.16 21.68
N ILE A 245 14.10 -8.47 21.54
CA ILE A 245 14.07 -7.04 21.15
C ILE A 245 14.86 -6.22 22.16
N ARG A 246 14.62 -6.38 23.47
CA ARG A 246 15.36 -5.66 24.51
C ARG A 246 16.85 -5.98 24.52
N TYR A 247 17.23 -7.22 24.17
CA TYR A 247 18.63 -7.63 24.13
C TYR A 247 19.38 -6.98 22.96
N LEU A 248 18.77 -6.96 21.78
CA LEU A 248 19.34 -6.41 20.54
C LEU A 248 19.28 -4.88 20.49
N ALA A 249 18.23 -4.28 21.06
CA ALA A 249 18.03 -2.84 21.10
C ALA A 249 19.20 -2.14 21.80
N GLY A 250 19.97 -1.37 21.03
CA GLY A 250 21.10 -0.57 21.52
C GLY A 250 22.44 -1.29 21.67
N ARG A 251 22.54 -2.59 21.30
CA ARG A 251 23.80 -3.36 21.35
C ARG A 251 24.35 -3.79 19.99
N ALA A 252 23.51 -3.88 18.97
CA ALA A 252 23.89 -4.34 17.64
C ALA A 252 24.06 -3.15 16.68
N SER A 253 25.17 -3.11 15.95
CA SER A 253 25.33 -2.25 14.77
C SER A 253 24.47 -2.77 13.59
N GLU A 254 24.33 -1.99 12.52
CA GLU A 254 23.60 -2.46 11.32
C GLU A 254 24.23 -3.74 10.73
N ASP A 255 25.56 -3.82 10.73
CA ASP A 255 26.29 -5.02 10.28
C ASP A 255 26.03 -6.22 11.19
N ASP A 256 26.01 -6.01 12.51
CA ASP A 256 25.66 -7.08 13.47
C ASP A 256 24.23 -7.58 13.26
N LEU A 257 23.29 -6.66 13.03
CA LEU A 257 21.90 -7.00 12.75
C LEU A 257 21.77 -7.80 11.45
N ALA A 258 22.56 -7.51 10.42
CA ALA A 258 22.56 -8.27 9.17
C ALA A 258 23.08 -9.70 9.34
N VAL A 259 24.16 -9.88 10.13
CA VAL A 259 24.69 -11.22 10.45
C VAL A 259 23.71 -12.02 11.29
N VAL A 260 23.09 -11.38 12.28
CA VAL A 260 22.05 -12.00 13.13
C VAL A 260 20.81 -12.34 12.30
N ALA A 261 20.43 -11.50 11.33
CA ALA A 261 19.34 -11.78 10.39
C ALA A 261 19.53 -13.10 9.67
N GLN A 262 20.72 -13.34 9.13
CA GLN A 262 20.99 -14.59 8.41
C GLN A 262 20.88 -15.84 9.30
N ARG A 263 21.16 -15.71 10.60
CA ARG A 263 21.11 -16.84 11.55
C ARG A 263 19.74 -17.08 12.17
N LEU A 264 18.97 -16.02 12.36
CA LEU A 264 17.66 -16.07 13.05
C LEU A 264 16.47 -16.02 12.09
N ARG A 265 16.70 -15.83 10.78
CA ARG A 265 15.63 -15.86 9.79
C ARG A 265 14.99 -17.25 9.81
N VAL A 266 13.69 -17.29 10.04
CA VAL A 266 12.89 -18.48 9.81
C VAL A 266 12.82 -18.67 8.30
N ASP A 267 13.42 -19.75 7.82
CA ASP A 267 13.24 -20.16 6.43
C ASP A 267 11.94 -20.95 6.32
N LEU A 268 11.03 -20.44 5.49
CA LEU A 268 9.72 -21.04 5.21
C LEU A 268 9.65 -21.56 3.78
N SER A 269 10.79 -21.62 3.08
CA SER A 269 10.88 -22.25 1.77
C SER A 269 10.46 -23.73 1.85
N PRO A 270 9.81 -24.27 0.80
CA PRO A 270 9.51 -25.70 0.74
C PRO A 270 10.81 -26.49 0.92
N ALA A 271 10.79 -27.55 1.72
CA ALA A 271 11.92 -28.46 1.77
C ALA A 271 12.14 -29.07 0.38
N ASP A 272 13.39 -29.12 -0.08
CA ASP A 272 13.75 -29.82 -1.32
C ASP A 272 13.17 -31.24 -1.25
N VAL A 273 12.25 -31.52 -2.18
CA VAL A 273 11.68 -32.86 -2.31
C VAL A 273 12.67 -33.67 -3.14
N ASP A 274 13.46 -34.51 -2.46
CA ASP A 274 14.26 -35.58 -3.08
C ASP A 274 13.38 -36.59 -3.84
#